data_AF-A0A7L4ZFL8-F1
#
_entry.id   AF-A0A7L4ZFL8-F1
#
_cell.length_a   1.000
_cell.length_b   1.000
_cell.length_c   1.000
_cell.angle_alpha   90.00
_cell.angle_beta   90.00
_cell.angle_gamma   90.00
#
_symmetry.space_group_name_H-M   'P 1'
#
loop_
_entity.id
_entity.type
_entity.pdbx_description
1 polymer ?
#
loop_
_entity_poly.entity_id
_entity_poly.type
_entity_poly.pdbx_seq_one_letter_code
_entity_poly.pdbx_strand_id
1 'polypeptide(L)'
;MMKKISSNQELEQEIIKLKAQKAIHFRALKSQMSISYEELRPSRIIKRVFADIKEEPEIKDNVLKSLLSLAGGYLTKRILIGKSNSFLKSIMGYLVQIGATKLVSNKIITNNK
;
A
#
# COMPACT_ATOMS: atom_id res chain seq x y z
N MET A 1 -32.31 12.13 -35.67
CA MET A 1 -33.41 13.13 -35.80
C MET A 1 -34.51 12.73 -34.82
N MET A 2 -34.96 13.64 -33.96
CA MET A 2 -35.98 13.35 -32.95
C MET A 2 -37.35 13.23 -33.63
N LYS A 3 -38.04 12.09 -33.50
CA LYS A 3 -39.39 11.93 -34.07
C LYS A 3 -40.36 12.84 -33.31
N LYS A 4 -41.09 13.69 -34.03
CA LYS A 4 -42.12 14.55 -33.46
C LYS A 4 -43.34 13.68 -33.16
N ILE A 5 -43.73 13.60 -31.90
CA ILE A 5 -44.86 12.78 -31.45
C ILE A 5 -46.14 13.54 -31.78
N SER A 6 -47.05 12.91 -32.53
CA SER A 6 -48.25 13.53 -33.10
C SER A 6 -49.55 12.98 -32.48
N SER A 7 -49.49 11.83 -31.80
CA SER A 7 -50.64 11.15 -31.21
C SER A 7 -50.33 10.64 -29.79
N ASN A 8 -51.35 10.56 -28.93
CA ASN A 8 -51.24 9.97 -27.58
C ASN A 8 -50.74 8.53 -27.61
N GLN A 9 -51.08 7.74 -28.64
CA GLN A 9 -50.61 6.37 -28.78
C GLN A 9 -49.10 6.29 -29.09
N GLU A 10 -48.60 7.21 -29.92
CA GLU A 10 -47.16 7.31 -30.22
C GLU A 10 -46.37 7.74 -28.97
N LEU A 11 -46.96 8.61 -28.14
CA LEU A 11 -46.37 9.04 -26.88
C LEU A 11 -46.21 7.86 -25.91
N GLU A 12 -47.26 7.06 -25.73
CA GLU A 12 -47.22 5.88 -24.86
C GLU A 12 -46.18 4.85 -25.30
N GLN A 13 -46.11 4.59 -26.61
CA GLN A 13 -45.11 3.67 -27.18
C GLN A 13 -43.69 4.16 -26.94
N GLU A 14 -43.42 5.45 -27.13
CA GLU A 14 -42.09 6.01 -26.89
C GLU A 14 -41.75 6.01 -25.39
N ILE A 15 -42.73 6.24 -24.50
CA ILE A 15 -42.54 6.11 -23.04
C ILE A 15 -42.16 4.68 -22.66
N ILE A 16 -42.85 3.67 -23.21
CA ILE A 16 -42.56 2.25 -22.94
C ILE A 16 -41.13 1.93 -23.41
N LYS A 17 -40.77 2.36 -24.62
CA LYS A 17 -39.44 2.16 -25.19
C LYS A 17 -38.35 2.83 -24.34
N LEU A 18 -38.54 4.08 -23.94
CA LEU A 18 -37.59 4.81 -23.09
C LEU A 18 -37.46 4.17 -21.70
N LYS A 19 -38.54 3.67 -21.11
CA LYS A 19 -38.50 2.91 -19.85
C LYS A 19 -37.69 1.63 -19.99
N ALA A 20 -37.88 0.88 -21.07
CA ALA A 20 -37.11 -0.33 -21.35
C ALA A 20 -35.61 -0.01 -21.53
N GLN A 21 -35.28 1.02 -22.32
CA GLN A 21 -33.89 1.47 -22.51
C GLN A 21 -33.27 1.92 -21.18
N LYS A 22 -33.98 2.73 -20.39
CA LYS A 22 -33.51 3.17 -19.06
C LYS A 22 -33.21 1.98 -18.15
N ALA A 23 -34.06 0.95 -18.14
CA ALA A 23 -33.84 -0.25 -17.33
C ALA A 23 -32.58 -1.02 -17.79
N ILE A 24 -32.35 -1.13 -19.10
CA ILE A 24 -31.14 -1.75 -19.66
C ILE A 24 -29.89 -0.95 -19.25
N HIS A 25 -29.89 0.35 -19.47
CA HIS A 25 -28.77 1.22 -19.11
C HIS A 25 -28.47 1.18 -17.61
N PHE A 26 -29.51 1.19 -16.77
CA PHE A 26 -29.33 1.12 -15.33
C PHE A 26 -28.70 -0.20 -14.87
N ARG A 27 -29.11 -1.33 -15.47
CA ARG A 27 -28.47 -2.63 -15.18
C ARG A 27 -27.02 -2.66 -15.62
N ALA A 28 -26.71 -2.14 -16.82
CA ALA A 28 -25.35 -2.05 -17.33
C ALA A 28 -24.47 -1.19 -16.41
N LEU A 29 -24.97 -0.02 -15.98
CA LEU A 29 -24.27 0.86 -15.06
C LEU A 29 -24.01 0.19 -13.71
N LYS A 30 -25.01 -0.49 -13.15
CA LYS A 30 -24.86 -1.23 -11.90
C LYS A 30 -23.80 -2.33 -12.01
N SER A 31 -23.77 -3.03 -13.14
CA SER A 31 -22.75 -4.06 -13.42
C SER A 31 -21.35 -3.45 -13.49
N GLN A 32 -21.17 -2.36 -14.24
CA GLN A 32 -19.88 -1.66 -14.32
C GLN A 32 -19.44 -1.13 -12.96
N MET A 33 -20.36 -0.55 -12.18
CA MET A 33 -20.05 -0.06 -10.84
C MET A 33 -19.60 -1.19 -9.91
N SER A 34 -20.24 -2.37 -9.98
CA SER A 34 -19.80 -3.54 -9.23
C SER A 34 -18.41 -3.99 -9.64
N ILE A 35 -18.10 -4.01 -10.94
CA ILE A 35 -16.77 -4.38 -11.43
C ILE A 35 -15.73 -3.37 -10.95
N SER A 36 -15.96 -2.08 -11.14
CA SER A 36 -15.07 -1.02 -10.68
C SER A 36 -14.85 -1.08 -9.18
N TYR A 37 -15.91 -1.36 -8.40
CA TYR A 37 -15.78 -1.56 -6.95
C TYR A 37 -14.89 -2.74 -6.61
N GLU A 38 -15.07 -3.88 -7.29
CA GLU A 38 -14.20 -5.05 -7.09
C GLU A 38 -12.75 -4.74 -7.47
N GLU A 39 -12.52 -4.02 -8.57
CA GLU A 39 -11.18 -3.62 -9.00
C GLU A 39 -10.51 -2.68 -7.99
N LEU A 40 -11.25 -1.79 -7.35
CA LEU A 40 -10.72 -0.89 -6.32
C LEU A 40 -10.50 -1.57 -4.97
N ARG A 41 -10.82 -2.85 -4.81
CA ARG A 41 -10.53 -3.57 -3.57
C ARG A 41 -9.02 -3.61 -3.33
N PRO A 42 -8.56 -3.35 -2.08
CA PRO A 42 -7.14 -3.38 -1.76
C PRO A 42 -6.44 -4.67 -2.20
N SER A 43 -7.11 -5.82 -2.08
CA SER A 43 -6.57 -7.11 -2.51
C SER A 43 -6.31 -7.21 -4.01
N ARG A 44 -7.14 -6.58 -4.88
CA ARG A 44 -6.90 -6.54 -6.33
C ARG A 44 -5.83 -5.52 -6.71
N ILE A 45 -5.82 -4.36 -6.04
CA ILE A 45 -4.76 -3.35 -6.21
C ILE A 45 -3.39 -3.96 -5.87
N ILE A 46 -3.27 -4.62 -4.72
CA ILE A 46 -2.03 -5.28 -4.30
C ILE A 46 -1.61 -6.32 -5.34
N LYS A 47 -2.54 -7.17 -5.82
CA LYS A 47 -2.23 -8.17 -6.86
C LYS A 47 -1.73 -7.55 -8.17
N ARG A 48 -2.34 -6.45 -8.63
CA ARG A 48 -1.88 -5.71 -9.81
C ARG A 48 -0.48 -5.15 -9.60
N VAL A 49 -0.25 -4.46 -8.49
CA VAL A 49 1.07 -3.92 -8.15
C VAL A 49 2.13 -5.04 -8.13
N PHE A 50 1.83 -6.22 -7.59
CA PHE A 50 2.76 -7.36 -7.64
C PHE A 50 3.01 -7.89 -9.05
N ALA A 51 1.99 -7.90 -9.92
CA ALA A 51 2.15 -8.28 -11.32
C ALA A 51 3.01 -7.24 -12.06
N ASP A 52 2.73 -5.95 -11.89
CA ASP A 52 3.44 -4.83 -12.52
C ASP A 52 4.92 -4.80 -12.10
N ILE A 53 5.23 -5.09 -10.83
CA ILE A 53 6.63 -5.21 -10.33
C ILE A 53 7.39 -6.36 -11.01
N LYS A 54 6.69 -7.44 -11.39
CA LYS A 54 7.31 -8.59 -12.05
C LYS A 54 7.59 -8.30 -13.52
N GLU A 55 6.72 -7.56 -14.18
CA GLU A 55 6.77 -7.32 -15.61
C GLU A 55 7.62 -6.09 -15.98
N GLU A 56 7.72 -5.08 -15.11
CA GLU A 56 8.35 -3.81 -15.43
C GLU A 56 9.57 -3.51 -14.52
N PRO A 57 10.81 -3.47 -15.07
CA PRO A 57 12.03 -3.30 -14.28
C PRO A 57 12.11 -1.95 -13.54
N GLU A 58 11.53 -0.89 -14.10
CA GLU A 58 11.55 0.47 -13.54
C GLU A 58 10.61 0.60 -12.34
N ILE A 59 9.42 -0.01 -12.41
CA ILE A 59 8.46 -0.04 -11.29
C ILE A 59 9.06 -0.80 -10.10
N LYS A 60 9.79 -1.89 -10.36
CA LYS A 60 10.46 -2.68 -9.32
C LYS A 60 11.42 -1.81 -8.49
N ASP A 61 12.24 -0.98 -9.12
CA ASP A 61 13.22 -0.15 -8.40
C ASP A 61 12.54 0.91 -7.52
N ASN A 62 11.51 1.58 -8.05
CA ASN A 62 10.74 2.58 -7.31
C ASN A 62 9.99 1.97 -6.12
N VAL A 63 9.33 0.83 -6.32
CA VAL A 63 8.61 0.14 -5.23
C VAL A 63 9.57 -0.38 -4.17
N LEU A 64 10.71 -0.96 -4.55
CA LEU A 64 11.73 -1.40 -3.60
C LEU A 64 12.28 -0.23 -2.77
N LYS A 65 12.58 0.91 -3.41
CA LYS A 65 13.01 2.13 -2.69
C LYS A 65 11.96 2.62 -1.70
N SER A 66 10.69 2.64 -2.08
CA SER A 66 9.59 3.02 -1.17
C SER A 66 9.39 2.02 -0.03
N LEU A 67 9.50 0.71 -0.29
CA LEU A 67 9.44 -0.33 0.74
C LEU A 67 10.60 -0.19 1.73
N LEU A 68 11.82 0.03 1.23
CA LEU A 68 13.00 0.26 2.06
C LEU A 68 12.90 1.53 2.90
N SER A 69 12.38 2.63 2.33
CA SER A 69 12.19 3.87 3.08
C SER A 69 11.10 3.76 4.15
N LEU A 70 10.00 3.04 3.89
CA LEU A 70 8.95 2.76 4.86
C LEU A 70 9.44 1.81 5.97
N ALA A 71 10.07 0.70 5.60
CA ALA A 71 10.61 -0.25 6.56
C ALA A 71 11.72 0.38 7.41
N GLY A 72 12.63 1.10 6.76
CA GLY A 72 13.70 1.86 7.41
C GLY A 72 13.14 2.95 8.34
N GLY A 73 12.16 3.72 7.88
CA GLY A 73 11.50 4.75 8.69
C GLY A 73 10.73 4.18 9.88
N TYR A 74 10.03 3.05 9.71
CA TYR A 74 9.33 2.36 10.79
C TYR A 74 10.31 1.78 11.83
N LEU A 75 11.37 1.13 11.37
CA LEU A 75 12.40 0.59 12.24
C LEU A 75 13.11 1.72 13.00
N THR A 76 13.45 2.80 12.30
CA THR A 76 14.03 4.01 12.89
C THR A 76 13.10 4.61 13.93
N LYS A 77 11.81 4.77 13.65
CA LYS A 77 10.81 5.25 14.63
C LYS A 77 10.72 4.32 15.84
N ARG A 78 10.75 3.00 15.64
CA ARG A 78 10.71 2.03 16.73
C ARG A 78 11.97 2.09 17.62
N ILE A 79 13.12 2.29 17.01
CA ILE A 79 14.42 2.42 17.69
C ILE A 79 14.57 3.79 18.37
N LEU A 80 14.15 4.89 17.74
CA LEU A 80 14.38 6.25 18.25
C LEU A 80 13.23 6.80 19.12
N ILE A 81 11.97 6.53 18.76
CA ILE A 81 10.77 7.18 19.35
C ILE A 81 9.93 6.22 20.20
N GLY A 82 9.99 4.90 19.95
CA GLY A 82 9.33 3.89 20.78
C GLY A 82 9.92 3.84 22.20
N LYS A 83 9.31 3.06 23.12
CA LYS A 83 9.80 2.78 24.49
C LYS A 83 11.14 2.01 24.45
N SER A 84 12.15 2.66 23.89
CA SER A 84 13.47 2.19 23.46
C SER A 84 14.50 2.22 24.58
N ASN A 85 14.08 2.66 25.77
CA ASN A 85 14.92 2.74 26.96
C ASN A 85 15.68 1.43 27.26
N SER A 86 15.25 0.27 26.75
CA SER A 86 15.96 -0.99 26.93
C SER A 86 16.90 -1.37 25.78
N PHE A 87 16.48 -1.29 24.51
CA PHE A 87 17.25 -1.87 23.40
C PHE A 87 18.49 -1.03 23.05
N LEU A 88 18.30 0.27 22.85
CA LEU A 88 19.39 1.19 22.50
C LEU A 88 20.38 1.35 23.67
N LYS A 89 19.86 1.42 24.91
CA LYS A 89 20.70 1.44 26.11
C LYS A 89 21.45 0.12 26.32
N SER A 90 20.86 -1.03 25.98
CA SER A 90 21.53 -2.33 26.07
C SER A 90 22.68 -2.44 25.06
N ILE A 91 22.48 -1.98 23.82
CA ILE A 91 23.56 -1.93 22.81
C ILE A 91 24.68 -1.00 23.27
N MET A 92 24.34 0.22 23.70
CA MET A 92 25.33 1.18 24.20
C MET A 92 26.07 0.65 25.43
N GLY A 93 25.36 0.03 26.38
CA GLY A 93 25.95 -0.59 27.57
C GLY A 93 26.90 -1.73 27.22
N TYR A 94 26.55 -2.57 26.25
CA TYR A 94 27.40 -3.66 25.77
C TYR A 94 28.68 -3.15 25.09
N LEU A 95 28.57 -2.09 24.28
CA LEU A 95 29.73 -1.46 23.65
C LEU A 95 30.69 -0.83 24.69
N VAL A 96 30.14 -0.13 25.68
CA VAL A 96 30.92 0.41 26.80
C VAL A 96 31.59 -0.72 27.58
N GLN A 97 30.87 -1.81 27.86
CA GLN A 97 31.41 -2.98 28.55
C GLN A 97 32.56 -3.61 27.76
N ILE A 98 32.41 -3.85 26.46
CA ILE A 98 33.50 -4.39 25.61
C ILE A 98 34.72 -3.47 25.64
N GLY A 99 34.51 -2.16 25.51
CA GLY A 99 35.59 -1.17 25.56
C GLY A 99 36.34 -1.21 26.90
N ALA A 100 35.60 -1.16 28.01
CA ALA A 100 36.16 -1.22 29.36
C ALA A 100 36.88 -2.56 29.61
N THR A 101 36.30 -3.69 29.23
CA THR A 101 36.92 -5.02 29.38
C THR A 101 38.23 -5.12 28.59
N LYS A 102 38.29 -4.59 27.36
CA LYS A 102 39.53 -4.58 26.58
C LYS A 102 40.62 -3.72 27.22
N LEU A 103 40.27 -2.55 27.75
CA LEU A 103 41.23 -1.67 28.43
C LEU A 103 41.75 -2.30 29.74
N VAL A 104 40.87 -2.88 30.55
CA VAL A 104 41.24 -3.53 31.82
C VAL A 104 42.05 -4.80 31.57
N SER A 105 41.65 -5.64 30.62
CA SER A 105 42.38 -6.86 30.26
C SER A 105 43.80 -6.55 29.77
N ASN A 106 43.99 -5.50 28.96
CA ASN A 106 45.32 -5.08 28.52
C ASN A 106 46.19 -4.55 29.67
N LYS A 107 45.59 -3.94 30.69
CA LYS A 107 46.32 -3.41 31.86
C LYS A 107 46.74 -4.50 32.84
N ILE A 108 45.91 -5.54 33.02
CA ILE A 108 46.22 -6.70 33.89
C ILE A 108 47.31 -7.60 33.29
N ILE A 109 47.33 -7.77 31.96
CA ILE A 109 48.36 -8.58 31.27
C ILE A 109 49.71 -7.86 31.22
N THR A 110 49.72 -6.52 31.13
CA THR A 110 50.95 -5.72 31.10
C THR A 110 51.65 -5.61 32.47
N ASN A 111 50.92 -5.73 33.59
CA ASN A 111 51.49 -5.56 34.94
C ASN A 111 51.99 -6.87 35.58
N ASN A 112 51.91 -7.99 34.86
CA ASN A 112 52.38 -9.33 35.27
C ASN A 112 53.55 -9.83 34.40
N LYS A 113 54.32 -8.92 33.78
CA LYS A 113 55.49 -9.24 32.97
C LYS A 113 56.72 -8.48 33.45
#